data_AF-A0A3B8RLX0-F1
#
_entry.id   AF-A0A3B8RLX0-F1
#
_cell.length_a   1.000
_cell.length_b   1.000
_cell.length_c   1.000
_cell.angle_alpha   90.00
_cell.angle_beta   90.00
_cell.angle_gamma   90.00
#
_symmetry.space_group_name_H-M   'P 1'
#
loop_
_entity.id
_entity.type
_entity.pdbx_description
1 polymer ?
#
loop_
_entity_poly.entity_id
_entity_poly.type
_entity_poly.pdbx_seq_one_letter_code
_entity_poly.pdbx_strand_id
1 'polypeptide(L)' 'MAELIIEVPNVKLDEKTMSELREDIKSVVRLRLAKELLLKRLDEILKHSTLTEEECLLLGDKTKEGVAEEWKKKGWL' A
#
# COMPACT_ATOMS: atom_id res chain seq x y z
N MET A 1 -23.68 -16.13 -16.52
CA MET A 1 -22.59 -15.25 -16.03
C MET A 1 -22.18 -14.40 -17.22
N ALA A 2 -22.30 -13.07 -17.12
CA ALA A 2 -21.88 -12.20 -18.22
C ALA A 2 -20.37 -11.98 -18.10
N GLU A 3 -19.61 -12.49 -19.08
CA GLU A 3 -18.20 -12.15 -19.22
C GLU A 3 -18.07 -10.80 -19.93
N LEU A 4 -17.38 -9.87 -19.29
CA LEU A 4 -17.04 -8.58 -19.89
C LEU A 4 -15.67 -8.75 -20.57
N ILE A 5 -15.66 -8.97 -21.87
CA ILE A 5 -14.42 -9.07 -22.67
C ILE A 5 -14.04 -7.65 -23.10
N ILE A 6 -12.93 -7.13 -22.55
CA ILE A 6 -12.36 -5.84 -22.92
C ILE A 6 -11.19 -6.11 -23.86
N GLU A 7 -11.34 -5.78 -25.15
CA GLU A 7 -10.24 -5.83 -26.11
C GLU A 7 -9.40 -4.56 -25.99
N VAL A 8 -8.15 -4.70 -25.55
CA VAL A 8 -7.18 -3.60 -25.47
C VAL A 8 -6.29 -3.67 -26.72
N PRO A 9 -6.41 -2.72 -27.67
CA PRO A 9 -5.63 -2.75 -28.90
C PRO A 9 -4.12 -2.65 -28.61
N ASN A 10 -3.32 -3.38 -29.38
CA ASN A 10 -1.84 -3.47 -29.29
C ASN A 10 -1.25 -4.13 -28.02
N VAL A 11 -2.07 -4.72 -27.15
CA VAL A 11 -1.58 -5.49 -26.00
C VAL A 11 -1.73 -6.99 -26.29
N LYS A 12 -0.63 -7.65 -26.65
CA LYS A 12 -0.55 -9.12 -26.68
C LYS A 12 0.03 -9.60 -25.36
N LEU A 13 -0.82 -10.10 -24.48
CA LEU A 13 -0.40 -10.76 -23.26
C LEU A 13 0.05 -12.17 -23.62
N ASP A 14 1.32 -12.31 -23.99
CA ASP A 14 1.93 -13.64 -24.08
C ASP A 14 2.00 -14.30 -22.69
N GLU A 15 2.24 -15.61 -22.63
CA GLU A 15 2.24 -16.35 -21.36
C GLU A 15 3.25 -15.79 -20.36
N LYS A 16 4.37 -15.26 -20.85
CA LYS A 16 5.40 -14.63 -20.02
C LYS A 16 4.87 -13.35 -19.36
N THR A 17 4.29 -12.46 -20.14
CA THR A 17 3.69 -11.20 -19.66
C THR A 17 2.54 -11.46 -18.71
N MET A 18 1.72 -12.49 -18.98
CA MET A 18 0.67 -12.93 -18.05
C MET A 18 1.22 -13.43 -16.72
N SER A 19 2.34 -14.16 -16.74
CA SER A 19 2.99 -14.65 -15.53
C SER A 19 3.59 -13.52 -14.71
N GLU A 20 4.28 -12.57 -15.35
CA GLU A 20 4.84 -11.38 -14.71
C GLU A 20 3.73 -10.54 -14.05
N LEU A 21 2.64 -10.28 -14.78
CA LEU A 21 1.50 -9.53 -14.25
C LEU A 21 0.85 -10.23 -13.04
N ARG A 22 0.77 -11.57 -13.04
CA ARG A 22 0.26 -12.33 -11.89
C ARG A 22 1.14 -12.16 -10.66
N GLU A 23 2.46 -12.17 -10.83
CA GLU A 23 3.40 -11.97 -9.71
C GLU A 23 3.36 -10.53 -9.18
N ASP A 24 3.22 -9.53 -10.06
CA ASP A 24 3.03 -8.14 -9.67
C ASP A 24 1.75 -7.95 -8.86
N ILE A 25 0.62 -8.52 -9.34
CA ILE A 25 -0.65 -8.49 -8.63
C ILE A 25 -0.53 -9.16 -7.26
N LYS A 26 0.11 -10.34 -7.18
CA LYS A 26 0.35 -11.02 -5.89
C LYS A 26 1.16 -10.16 -4.94
N SER A 27 2.18 -9.46 -5.45
CA SER A 27 3.03 -8.58 -4.65
C SER A 27 2.24 -7.40 -4.09
N VAL A 28 1.39 -6.76 -4.93
CA VAL A 28 0.48 -5.69 -4.48
C VAL A 28 -0.50 -6.19 -3.43
N VAL A 29 -1.10 -7.37 -3.61
CA VAL A 29 -2.03 -7.97 -2.64
C VAL A 29 -1.33 -8.23 -1.31
N ARG A 30 -0.10 -8.79 -1.33
CA ARG A 30 0.70 -9.02 -0.13
C ARG A 30 1.01 -7.72 0.61
N LEU A 31 1.41 -6.67 -0.11
CA LEU A 31 1.67 -5.35 0.48
C LEU A 31 0.42 -4.75 1.13
N ARG A 32 -0.75 -4.89 0.48
CA ARG A 32 -2.03 -4.45 1.06
C ARG A 32 -2.38 -5.20 2.34
N LEU A 33 -2.25 -6.53 2.34
CA LEU A 33 -2.48 -7.36 3.53
C LEU A 33 -1.52 -6.99 4.67
N ALA A 34 -0.23 -6.80 4.36
CA ALA A 34 0.76 -6.38 5.34
C ALA A 34 0.41 -5.01 5.95
N LYS A 35 0.03 -4.04 5.11
CA LYS A 35 -0.44 -2.73 5.57
C LYS A 35 -1.62 -2.86 6.54
N GLU A 36 -2.61 -3.68 6.20
CA GLU A 36 -3.81 -3.83 7.02
C GLU A 36 -3.53 -4.50 8.37
N LEU A 37 -2.65 -5.49 8.40
CA LEU A 37 -2.19 -6.11 9.65
C LEU A 37 -1.43 -5.11 10.53
N LEU A 38 -0.58 -4.26 9.94
CA LEU A 38 0.14 -3.22 10.67
C LEU A 38 -0.82 -2.18 11.25
N LEU A 39 -1.85 -1.78 10.51
CA LEU A 39 -2.87 -0.85 11.00
C LEU A 39 -3.67 -1.45 12.17
N LYS A 40 -4.13 -2.70 12.06
CA LYS A 40 -4.81 -3.39 13.17
C LYS A 40 -3.95 -3.44 14.43
N ARG A 41 -2.67 -3.75 14.28
CA ARG A 41 -1.73 -3.75 15.42
C ARG A 41 -1.55 -2.36 16.00
N LEU A 42 -1.50 -1.33 15.17
CA LEU A 42 -1.41 0.05 15.62
C LEU A 42 -2.66 0.45 16.40
N ASP A 43 -3.85 0.08 15.93
CA ASP A 43 -5.12 0.30 16.64
C ASP A 43 -5.11 -0.40 18.01
N GLU A 44 -4.59 -1.63 18.10
CA GLU A 44 -4.44 -2.33 19.38
C GLU A 44 -3.47 -1.63 20.34
N ILE A 45 -2.37 -1.07 19.85
CA ILE A 45 -1.42 -0.29 20.65
C ILE A 45 -2.08 1.00 21.15
N LEU A 46 -2.90 1.63 20.30
CA LEU A 46 -3.56 2.89 20.58
C LEU A 46 -4.92 2.74 21.27
N LYS A 47 -5.39 1.52 21.56
CA LYS A 47 -6.74 1.27 22.12
C LYS A 47 -7.00 1.94 23.48
N HIS A 48 -5.95 2.30 24.21
CA HIS A 48 -6.00 3.01 25.49
C HIS A 48 -5.40 4.42 25.40
N SER A 49 -5.12 4.87 24.18
CA SER A 49 -4.67 6.23 23.92
C SER A 49 -5.72 7.22 24.41
N THR A 50 -5.27 8.28 25.07
CA THR A 50 -6.08 9.46 25.39
C THR A 50 -5.92 10.56 24.35
N LEU A 51 -5.25 10.26 23.23
CA LEU A 51 -5.06 11.22 22.15
C LEU A 51 -6.40 11.58 21.52
N THR A 52 -6.57 12.87 21.32
CA THR A 52 -7.66 13.44 20.54
C THR A 52 -7.46 13.17 19.04
N GLU A 53 -8.52 13.34 18.26
CA GLU A 53 -8.48 13.17 16.81
C GLU A 53 -7.49 14.15 16.14
N GLU A 54 -7.41 15.40 16.63
CA GLU A 54 -6.44 16.40 16.17
C GLU A 54 -5.00 15.97 16.43
N GLU A 55 -4.70 15.41 17.59
CA GLU A 55 -3.36 14.92 17.92
C GLU A 55 -2.97 13.70 17.07
N CYS A 56 -3.94 12.83 16.76
CA CYS A 56 -3.74 11.71 15.84
C CYS A 56 -3.40 12.19 14.42
N LEU A 57 -4.09 13.21 13.91
CA LEU A 57 -3.80 13.81 12.61
C LEU A 57 -2.40 14.45 12.59
N LEU A 58 -2.04 15.20 13.63
CA LEU A 58 -0.74 15.84 13.76
C LEU A 58 0.41 14.82 13.82
N LEU A 59 0.21 13.72 14.55
CA LEU A 59 1.14 12.58 14.58
C LEU A 59 1.30 11.94 13.20
N GLY A 60 0.18 11.79 12.47
CA GLY A 60 0.18 11.28 11.10
C GLY A 60 1.04 12.12 10.17
N ASP A 61 0.89 13.45 10.22
CA ASP A 61 1.65 14.36 9.35
C ASP A 61 3.14 14.40 9.71
N LYS A 62 3.49 14.47 11.00
CA LYS A 62 4.89 14.35 11.44
C LYS A 62 5.54 13.03 11.02
N THR A 63 4.78 11.94 11.06
CA THR A 63 5.27 10.63 10.62
C THR A 63 5.58 10.64 9.11
N LYS A 64 4.71 11.24 8.29
CA LYS A 64 4.97 11.37 6.84
C LYS A 64 6.21 12.18 6.55
N GLU A 65 6.37 13.31 7.24
CA GLU A 65 7.55 14.18 7.11
C GLU A 65 8.84 13.42 7.46
N GLY A 66 8.87 12.76 8.62
CA GLY A 66 10.03 11.98 9.05
C GLY A 66 10.38 10.84 8.09
N VAL A 67 9.39 10.14 7.54
CA VAL A 67 9.61 9.10 6.52
C VAL A 67 10.19 9.71 5.23
N ALA A 68 9.67 10.85 4.78
CA ALA A 68 10.17 11.53 3.59
C ALA A 68 11.63 12.00 3.76
N GLU A 69 12.00 12.52 4.94
CA GLU A 69 13.38 12.87 5.25
C GLU A 69 14.31 11.66 5.26
N GLU A 70 13.88 10.54 5.84
CA GLU A 70 14.65 9.29 5.83
C GLU A 70 14.86 8.74 4.41
N TRP A 71 13.86 8.88 3.54
CA TRP A 71 13.99 8.48 2.14
C TRP A 71 14.96 9.37 1.36
N LYS A 72 14.94 10.69 1.59
CA LYS A 72 15.95 11.62 1.04
C LYS A 72 17.37 11.23 1.47
N LYS A 73 17.57 10.93 2.76
CA LYS A 73 18.88 10.49 3.28
C LYS A 73 19.36 9.19 2.62
N LYS A 74 18.44 8.31 2.23
CA LYS A 74 18.73 7.05 1.53
C LYS A 74 18.85 7.20 0.02
N GLY A 75 18.63 8.40 -0.53
CA GLY A 75 18.66 8.67 -1.97
C GLY A 75 17.50 8.04 -2.75
N TRP A 76 16.36 7.80 -2.09
CA TRP A 76 15.16 7.26 -2.71
C TRP A 76 14.19 8.36 -3.20
N LEU A 77 14.41 9.59 -2.72
CA LEU A 77 13.74 10.85 -3.08
C LEU A 77 14.81 11.90 -3.32
#